data_AF-A0A7W9GJP2-F1
#
_entry.id   AF-A0A7W9GJP2-F1
#
_cell.length_a   1.000
_cell.length_b   1.000
_cell.length_c   1.000
_cell.angle_alpha   90.00
_cell.angle_beta   90.00
_cell.angle_gamma   90.00
#
_symmetry.space_group_name_H-M   'P 1'
#
loop_
_entity.id
_entity.type
_entity.pdbx_description
1 polymer ?
#
loop_
_entity_poly.entity_id
_entity_poly.type
_entity_poly.pdbx_seq_one_letter_code
_entity_poly.pdbx_strand_id
1 'polypeptide(L)'
;MGGDVVAQTCEVPDIRPGSVASLKTFYRAMAGCADRFWAGRFARARLPYAPPEVTITTGSDSVCGEITSNGAQYCPEQRTIAIRIMKHDLRDPFRMNIAHSVAHEWGHHVQQLIGVLDAQNALSWQASDSARALLSHRLEMQAECFAGVLYSATLESIRPGIEWDDWIDAVRRADESEIHGKPRNLAFWQERGYRGGATGFCNTWTAATSKVR
;
A
#
# COMPACT_ATOMS: atom_id res chain seq x y z
N MET A 1 -9.85 -15.95 15.98
CA MET A 1 -10.98 -15.03 16.21
C MET A 1 -10.87 -13.94 15.16
N GLY A 2 -11.69 -14.02 14.10
CA GLY A 2 -11.79 -12.93 13.12
C GLY A 2 -12.56 -11.80 13.78
N GLY A 3 -11.96 -10.62 13.88
CA GLY A 3 -12.67 -9.44 14.35
C GLY A 3 -13.65 -8.99 13.28
N ASP A 4 -14.89 -8.71 13.65
CA ASP A 4 -15.89 -8.20 12.72
C ASP A 4 -15.33 -7.00 11.96
N VAL A 5 -15.26 -7.13 10.64
CA VAL A 5 -14.80 -6.06 9.76
C VAL A 5 -15.90 -5.01 9.71
N VAL A 6 -15.71 -3.92 10.44
CA VAL A 6 -16.61 -2.77 10.37
C VAL A 6 -16.31 -2.02 9.09
N ALA A 7 -17.28 -2.00 8.17
CA ALA A 7 -17.20 -1.23 6.94
C ALA A 7 -16.95 0.26 7.23
N GLN A 8 -16.14 0.90 6.39
CA GLN A 8 -15.86 2.32 6.44
C GLN A 8 -16.16 2.95 5.08
N THR A 9 -16.95 4.03 5.10
CA THR A 9 -17.25 4.81 3.91
C THR A 9 -16.07 5.68 3.50
N CYS A 10 -15.63 5.52 2.25
CA CYS A 10 -14.73 6.41 1.53
C CYS A 10 -15.52 7.19 0.46
N GLU A 11 -15.49 8.52 0.52
CA GLU A 11 -16.05 9.37 -0.53
C GLU A 11 -15.01 9.63 -1.62
N VAL A 12 -14.72 8.62 -2.44
CA VAL A 12 -13.71 8.73 -3.50
C VAL A 12 -14.39 9.10 -4.84
N PRO A 13 -14.10 10.27 -5.42
CA PRO A 13 -14.79 10.74 -6.63
C PRO A 13 -14.42 9.92 -7.86
N ASP A 14 -15.14 10.12 -8.97
CA ASP A 14 -14.77 9.53 -10.25
C ASP A 14 -13.51 10.19 -10.84
N ILE A 15 -12.76 9.41 -11.62
CA ILE A 15 -11.59 9.91 -12.34
C ILE A 15 -12.00 10.26 -13.76
N ARG A 16 -11.84 11.52 -14.14
CA ARG A 16 -12.02 11.97 -15.52
C ARG A 16 -10.71 11.76 -16.30
N PRO A 17 -10.68 10.92 -17.35
CA PRO A 17 -9.50 10.74 -18.19
C PRO A 17 -8.98 12.07 -18.73
N GLY A 18 -7.66 12.21 -18.82
CA GLY A 18 -6.97 13.43 -19.26
C GLY A 18 -6.91 14.54 -18.21
N SER A 19 -7.51 14.37 -17.01
CA SER A 19 -7.58 15.44 -16.02
C SER A 19 -6.70 15.20 -14.79
N VAL A 20 -5.55 15.90 -14.76
CA VAL A 20 -4.65 15.93 -13.59
C VAL A 20 -5.39 16.36 -12.32
N ALA A 21 -6.27 17.36 -12.42
CA ALA A 21 -7.05 17.83 -11.27
C ALA A 21 -7.98 16.74 -10.70
N SER A 22 -8.63 15.95 -11.56
CA SER A 22 -9.48 14.83 -11.13
C SER A 22 -8.66 13.73 -10.45
N LEU A 23 -7.50 13.36 -11.01
CA LEU A 23 -6.57 12.42 -10.38
C LEU A 23 -6.07 12.90 -9.02
N LYS A 24 -5.67 14.18 -8.90
CA LYS A 24 -5.28 14.77 -7.61
C LYS A 24 -6.41 14.71 -6.58
N THR A 25 -7.66 14.92 -7.02
CA THR A 25 -8.83 14.84 -6.14
C THR A 25 -9.08 13.41 -5.68
N PHE A 26 -8.99 12.43 -6.58
CA PHE A 26 -9.07 11.01 -6.26
C PHE A 26 -7.99 10.59 -5.26
N TYR A 27 -6.71 10.92 -5.52
CA TYR A 27 -5.60 10.61 -4.64
C TYR A 27 -5.78 11.17 -3.23
N ARG A 28 -6.22 12.44 -3.11
CA ARG A 28 -6.50 13.06 -1.80
C ARG A 28 -7.65 12.40 -1.07
N ALA A 29 -8.71 12.00 -1.78
CA ALA A 29 -9.85 11.31 -1.17
C ALA A 29 -9.45 9.90 -0.68
N MET A 30 -8.66 9.16 -1.46
CA MET A 30 -8.07 7.89 -1.04
C MET A 30 -7.17 8.05 0.18
N ALA A 31 -6.28 9.05 0.17
CA ALA A 31 -5.41 9.37 1.30
C ALA A 31 -6.21 9.69 2.57
N GLY A 32 -7.23 10.54 2.47
CA GLY A 32 -8.11 10.86 3.59
C GLY A 32 -8.89 9.64 4.10
N CYS A 33 -9.22 8.67 3.23
CA CYS A 33 -9.87 7.45 3.69
C CYS A 33 -8.91 6.51 4.43
N ALA A 34 -7.70 6.32 3.88
CA ALA A 34 -6.65 5.53 4.52
C ALA A 34 -6.26 6.12 5.88
N ASP A 35 -6.14 7.44 5.95
CA ASP A 35 -5.84 8.16 7.19
C ASP A 35 -6.85 7.86 8.30
N ARG A 36 -8.15 8.06 8.02
CA ARG A 36 -9.22 7.77 8.99
C ARG A 36 -9.24 6.30 9.41
N PHE A 37 -9.03 5.40 8.44
CA PHE A 37 -9.02 3.96 8.70
C PHE A 37 -7.92 3.60 9.69
N TRP A 38 -6.68 4.00 9.40
CA TRP A 38 -5.53 3.66 10.22
C TRP A 38 -5.53 4.39 11.55
N ALA A 39 -5.91 5.68 11.60
CA ALA A 39 -6.11 6.40 12.85
C ALA A 39 -7.07 5.66 13.78
N GLY A 40 -8.20 5.17 13.25
CA GLY A 40 -9.16 4.36 14.01
C GLY A 40 -8.58 3.03 14.50
N ARG A 41 -7.78 2.33 13.69
CA ARG A 41 -7.12 1.07 14.08
C ARG A 41 -6.10 1.28 15.19
N PHE A 42 -5.25 2.31 15.07
CA PHE A 42 -4.26 2.67 16.09
C PHE A 42 -4.93 3.07 17.40
N ALA A 43 -5.99 3.88 17.34
CA ALA A 43 -6.77 4.26 18.53
C ALA A 43 -7.36 3.04 19.26
N ARG A 44 -7.95 2.09 18.53
CA ARG A 44 -8.47 0.83 19.11
C ARG A 44 -7.36 -0.02 19.75
N ALA A 45 -6.16 -0.01 19.16
CA ALA A 45 -4.97 -0.66 19.70
C ALA A 45 -4.30 0.13 20.84
N ARG A 46 -4.79 1.32 21.19
CA ARG A 46 -4.19 2.24 22.17
C ARG A 46 -2.75 2.63 21.81
N LEU A 47 -2.48 2.78 20.53
CA LEU A 47 -1.19 3.22 19.98
C LEU A 47 -1.28 4.66 19.45
N PRO A 48 -0.19 5.46 19.54
CA PRO A 48 -0.15 6.78 18.95
C PRO A 48 -0.17 6.69 17.42
N TYR A 49 -0.87 7.62 16.77
CA TYR A 49 -0.93 7.76 15.33
C TYR A 49 -0.63 9.21 14.94
N ALA A 50 0.20 9.38 13.92
CA ALA A 50 0.45 10.65 13.27
C ALA A 50 0.38 10.41 11.76
N PRO A 51 -0.44 11.17 11.01
CA PRO A 51 -0.59 10.96 9.58
C PRO A 51 0.71 11.25 8.83
N PRO A 52 0.93 10.65 7.64
CA PRO A 52 2.00 11.05 6.75
C PRO A 52 1.63 12.35 6.02
N GLU A 53 2.63 13.07 5.51
CA GLU A 53 2.39 14.06 4.47
C GLU A 53 2.06 13.36 3.14
N VAL A 54 1.22 13.95 2.29
CA VAL A 54 0.93 13.43 0.94
C VAL A 54 1.20 14.49 -0.11
N THR A 55 2.15 14.22 -1.00
CA THR A 55 2.49 15.11 -2.11
C THR A 55 2.07 14.49 -3.44
N ILE A 56 1.50 15.30 -4.35
CA ILE A 56 1.01 14.81 -5.65
C ILE A 56 1.50 15.72 -6.77
N THR A 57 2.36 15.19 -7.63
CA THR A 57 3.01 15.90 -8.73
C THR A 57 2.80 15.17 -10.06
N THR A 58 3.12 15.83 -11.17
CA THR A 58 3.28 15.21 -12.50
C THR A 58 4.76 15.08 -12.89
N GLY A 59 5.66 15.75 -12.15
CA GLY A 59 7.11 15.63 -12.30
C GLY A 59 7.66 14.37 -11.64
N SER A 60 8.91 14.03 -11.93
CA SER A 60 9.64 12.91 -11.30
C SER A 60 10.15 13.27 -9.91
N ASP A 61 10.48 14.53 -9.68
CA ASP A 61 11.21 14.96 -8.49
C ASP A 61 10.31 14.92 -7.25
N SER A 62 10.84 14.31 -6.17
CA SER A 62 10.15 14.20 -4.89
C SER A 62 11.14 14.19 -3.74
N VAL A 63 10.63 14.24 -2.51
CA VAL A 63 11.44 14.08 -1.30
C VAL A 63 12.03 12.66 -1.13
N CYS A 64 11.49 11.67 -1.87
CA CYS A 64 12.06 10.31 -1.98
C CYS A 64 13.19 10.20 -3.02
N GLY A 65 13.51 11.29 -3.75
CA GLY A 65 14.26 11.22 -5.00
C GLY A 65 13.35 11.13 -6.22
N GLU A 66 13.87 10.66 -7.36
CA GLU A 66 13.11 10.57 -8.60
C GLU A 66 12.16 9.36 -8.62
N ILE A 67 10.85 9.62 -8.76
CA ILE A 67 9.83 8.58 -8.97
C ILE A 67 9.68 8.37 -10.48
N THR A 68 10.22 7.27 -11.01
CA THR A 68 10.26 7.01 -12.45
C THR A 68 9.09 6.16 -12.93
N SER A 69 9.00 4.90 -12.48
CA SER A 69 8.01 3.92 -12.98
C SER A 69 6.95 3.50 -11.96
N ASN A 70 7.20 3.67 -10.66
CA ASN A 70 6.39 3.04 -9.61
C ASN A 70 5.16 3.87 -9.19
N GLY A 71 5.03 5.11 -9.69
CA GLY A 71 3.86 5.98 -9.49
C GLY A 71 3.70 6.58 -8.09
N ALA A 72 4.06 5.86 -7.03
CA ALA A 72 4.10 6.36 -5.66
C ALA A 72 5.30 5.79 -4.90
N GLN A 73 5.67 6.45 -3.80
CA GLN A 73 6.71 5.99 -2.88
C GLN A 73 6.56 6.61 -1.49
N TYR A 74 6.78 5.82 -0.45
CA TYR A 74 6.89 6.29 0.92
C TYR A 74 8.33 6.65 1.27
N CYS A 75 8.54 7.86 1.79
CA CYS A 75 9.83 8.41 2.19
C CYS A 75 9.91 8.40 3.73
N PRO A 76 10.64 7.44 4.35
CA PRO A 76 10.66 7.27 5.80
C PRO A 76 11.16 8.50 6.56
N GLU A 77 12.21 9.15 6.04
CA GLU A 77 12.86 10.30 6.66
C GLU A 77 11.91 11.51 6.79
N GLN A 78 11.12 11.79 5.76
CA GLN A 78 10.16 12.89 5.74
C GLN A 78 8.75 12.47 6.19
N ARG A 79 8.51 11.17 6.38
CA ARG A 79 7.18 10.57 6.63
C ARG A 79 6.17 11.03 5.57
N THR A 80 6.56 10.94 4.31
CA THR A 80 5.80 11.45 3.17
C THR A 80 5.43 10.31 2.23
N ILE A 81 4.19 10.28 1.77
CA ILE A 81 3.77 9.52 0.59
C ILE A 81 3.86 10.47 -0.61
N ALA A 82 4.86 10.25 -1.46
CA ALA A 82 5.08 11.01 -2.68
C ALA A 82 4.43 10.30 -3.86
N ILE A 83 3.55 11.00 -4.58
CA ILE A 83 2.77 10.44 -5.69
C ILE A 83 3.08 11.21 -6.96
N ARG A 84 3.48 10.47 -7.99
CA ARG A 84 3.61 10.95 -9.36
C ARG A 84 2.44 10.46 -10.20
N ILE A 85 1.66 11.38 -10.74
CA ILE A 85 0.67 11.09 -11.78
C ILE A 85 1.41 10.73 -13.06
N MET A 86 1.32 9.46 -13.46
CA MET A 86 1.96 8.96 -14.65
C MET A 86 1.15 9.30 -15.92
N LYS A 87 1.83 9.37 -17.06
CA LYS A 87 1.18 9.63 -18.35
C LYS A 87 0.13 8.57 -18.69
N HIS A 88 0.35 7.31 -18.29
CA HIS A 88 -0.63 6.24 -18.50
C HIS A 88 -1.85 6.42 -17.59
N ASP A 89 -1.68 6.76 -16.31
CA ASP A 89 -2.80 7.05 -15.41
C ASP A 89 -3.64 8.23 -15.90
N LEU A 90 -2.98 9.22 -16.52
CA LEU A 90 -3.67 10.35 -17.13
C LEU A 90 -4.48 9.94 -18.37
N ARG A 91 -3.94 9.05 -19.20
CA ARG A 91 -4.58 8.63 -20.46
C ARG A 91 -5.69 7.61 -20.24
N ASP A 92 -5.44 6.61 -19.41
CA ASP A 92 -6.28 5.45 -19.18
C ASP A 92 -6.26 5.08 -17.68
N PRO A 93 -6.97 5.85 -16.83
CA PRO A 93 -6.93 5.66 -15.40
C PRO A 93 -7.62 4.36 -14.99
N PHE A 94 -6.85 3.40 -14.49
CA PHE A 94 -7.41 2.24 -13.81
C PHE A 94 -7.55 2.51 -12.31
N ARG A 95 -8.80 2.72 -11.86
CA ARG A 95 -9.13 3.13 -10.48
C ARG A 95 -8.49 2.24 -9.42
N MET A 96 -8.48 0.91 -9.63
CA MET A 96 -7.91 -0.01 -8.64
C MET A 96 -6.40 0.19 -8.47
N ASN A 97 -5.62 0.32 -9.55
CA ASN A 97 -4.18 0.60 -9.45
C ASN A 97 -3.89 1.91 -8.73
N ILE A 98 -4.66 2.96 -9.04
CA ILE A 98 -4.50 4.30 -8.44
C ILE A 98 -4.87 4.28 -6.95
N ALA A 99 -5.92 3.54 -6.58
CA ALA A 99 -6.28 3.34 -5.17
C ALA A 99 -5.22 2.50 -4.44
N HIS A 100 -4.69 1.48 -5.12
CA HIS A 100 -3.75 0.52 -4.55
C HIS A 100 -2.39 1.12 -4.27
N SER A 101 -1.89 2.02 -5.12
CA SER A 101 -0.65 2.74 -4.82
C SER A 101 -0.75 3.50 -3.50
N VAL A 102 -1.86 4.21 -3.24
CA VAL A 102 -2.06 4.88 -1.94
C VAL A 102 -2.14 3.88 -0.79
N ALA A 103 -2.90 2.80 -0.95
CA ALA A 103 -3.08 1.80 0.10
C ALA A 103 -1.77 1.09 0.47
N HIS A 104 -0.95 0.75 -0.53
CA HIS A 104 0.37 0.14 -0.37
C HIS A 104 1.33 1.09 0.37
N GLU A 105 1.47 2.33 -0.09
CA GLU A 105 2.37 3.30 0.58
C GLU A 105 1.91 3.64 2.01
N TRP A 106 0.59 3.64 2.27
CA TRP A 106 0.09 3.74 3.64
C TRP A 106 0.49 2.53 4.49
N GLY A 107 0.61 1.35 3.89
CA GLY A 107 1.17 0.16 4.53
C GLY A 107 2.61 0.39 5.02
N HIS A 108 3.47 1.02 4.21
CA HIS A 108 4.81 1.43 4.64
C HIS A 108 4.77 2.47 5.76
N HIS A 109 3.85 3.43 5.70
CA HIS A 109 3.67 4.37 6.79
C HIS A 109 3.27 3.67 8.11
N VAL A 110 2.36 2.69 8.05
CA VAL A 110 2.00 1.87 9.22
C VAL A 110 3.23 1.13 9.75
N GLN A 111 4.07 0.56 8.88
CA GLN A 111 5.33 -0.07 9.26
C GLN A 111 6.29 0.89 9.97
N GLN A 112 6.35 2.16 9.55
CA GLN A 112 7.10 3.20 10.25
C GLN A 112 6.61 3.36 11.68
N LEU A 113 5.30 3.57 11.85
CA LEU A 113 4.70 3.88 13.14
C LEU A 113 4.85 2.74 14.16
N ILE A 114 4.87 1.49 13.68
CA ILE A 114 5.05 0.30 14.53
C ILE A 114 6.53 -0.13 14.66
N GLY A 115 7.48 0.63 14.11
CA GLY A 115 8.93 0.39 14.24
C GLY A 115 9.49 -0.72 13.35
N VAL A 116 8.72 -1.25 12.40
CA VAL A 116 9.17 -2.30 11.48
C VAL A 116 10.21 -1.78 10.50
N LEU A 117 10.04 -0.57 9.95
CA LEU A 117 11.01 0.01 9.01
C LEU A 117 12.38 0.19 9.67
N ASP A 118 12.42 0.74 10.89
CA ASP A 118 13.67 0.95 11.62
C ASP A 118 14.37 -0.38 11.91
N ALA A 119 13.61 -1.41 12.31
CA ALA A 119 14.13 -2.76 12.54
C ALA A 119 14.67 -3.41 11.24
N GLN A 120 13.94 -3.29 10.14
CA GLN A 120 14.37 -3.79 8.83
C GLN A 120 15.66 -3.11 8.35
N ASN A 121 15.77 -1.80 8.53
CA ASN A 121 16.97 -1.04 8.17
C ASN A 121 18.16 -1.52 8.99
N ALA A 122 18.03 -1.61 10.31
CA ALA A 122 19.09 -2.08 11.21
C ALA A 122 19.59 -3.49 10.85
N LEU A 123 18.69 -4.41 10.49
CA LEU A 123 19.05 -5.75 10.02
C LEU A 123 19.76 -5.73 8.66
N SER A 124 19.37 -4.82 7.78
CA SER A 124 19.90 -4.72 6.42
C SER A 124 21.35 -4.21 6.38
N TRP A 125 21.73 -3.33 7.32
CA TRP A 125 23.07 -2.74 7.40
C TRP A 125 24.21 -3.76 7.46
N GLN A 126 23.97 -4.93 8.08
CA GLN A 126 24.99 -5.98 8.25
C GLN A 126 24.74 -7.20 7.36
N ALA A 127 23.71 -7.16 6.52
CA ALA A 127 23.26 -8.31 5.76
C ALA A 127 23.96 -8.43 4.39
N SER A 128 24.11 -9.68 3.93
CA SER A 128 24.46 -9.97 2.53
C SER A 128 23.37 -9.43 1.59
N ASP A 129 23.68 -9.26 0.30
CA ASP A 129 22.70 -8.79 -0.69
C ASP A 129 21.46 -9.68 -0.74
N SER A 130 21.65 -11.00 -0.68
CA SER A 130 20.55 -11.98 -0.67
C SER A 130 19.67 -11.91 0.59
N ALA A 131 20.27 -11.57 1.74
CA ALA A 131 19.53 -11.36 2.97
C ALA A 131 18.80 -10.00 2.96
N ARG A 132 19.42 -8.94 2.42
CA ARG A 132 18.77 -7.63 2.21
C ARG A 132 17.56 -7.74 1.29
N ALA A 133 17.67 -8.46 0.17
CA ALA A 133 16.56 -8.71 -0.73
C ALA A 133 15.39 -9.41 -0.01
N LEU A 134 15.68 -10.45 0.78
CA LEU A 134 14.66 -11.14 1.56
C LEU A 134 13.99 -10.24 2.62
N LEU A 135 14.77 -9.39 3.30
CA LEU A 135 14.24 -8.41 4.26
C LEU A 135 13.34 -7.39 3.56
N SER A 136 13.74 -6.92 2.38
CA SER A 136 12.94 -6.04 1.52
C SER A 136 11.62 -6.71 1.13
N HIS A 137 11.65 -7.94 0.61
CA HIS A 137 10.42 -8.63 0.22
C HIS A 137 9.49 -8.88 1.41
N ARG A 138 10.01 -9.15 2.61
CA ARG A 138 9.16 -9.25 3.82
C ARG A 138 8.44 -7.95 4.13
N LEU A 139 9.11 -6.81 3.92
CA LEU A 139 8.54 -5.49 4.10
C LEU A 139 7.44 -5.23 3.07
N GLU A 140 7.72 -5.47 1.79
CA GLU A 140 6.76 -5.33 0.68
C GLU A 140 5.51 -6.20 0.89
N MET A 141 5.70 -7.49 1.18
CA MET A 141 4.59 -8.41 1.44
C MET A 141 3.70 -7.95 2.61
N GLN A 142 4.28 -7.27 3.61
CA GLN A 142 3.50 -6.78 4.74
C GLN A 142 2.72 -5.51 4.38
N ALA A 143 3.30 -4.63 3.58
CA ALA A 143 2.60 -3.46 3.04
C ALA A 143 1.41 -3.90 2.17
N GLU A 144 1.60 -4.92 1.33
CA GLU A 144 0.52 -5.56 0.55
C GLU A 144 -0.59 -6.13 1.42
N CYS A 145 -0.23 -6.84 2.50
CA CYS A 145 -1.22 -7.34 3.44
C CYS A 145 -1.98 -6.21 4.14
N PHE A 146 -1.30 -5.12 4.51
CA PHE A 146 -1.94 -3.94 5.08
C PHE A 146 -2.88 -3.24 4.10
N ALA A 147 -2.54 -3.17 2.81
CA ALA A 147 -3.45 -2.71 1.76
C ALA A 147 -4.71 -3.59 1.71
N GLY A 148 -4.55 -4.93 1.74
CA GLY A 148 -5.68 -5.87 1.86
C GLY A 148 -6.56 -5.60 3.09
N VAL A 149 -5.95 -5.39 4.26
CA VAL A 149 -6.69 -5.05 5.49
C VAL A 149 -7.49 -3.76 5.33
N LEU A 150 -6.95 -2.73 4.66
CA LEU A 150 -7.71 -1.51 4.34
C LEU A 150 -8.90 -1.81 3.43
N TYR A 151 -8.70 -2.61 2.37
CA TYR A 151 -9.77 -2.97 1.45
C TYR A 151 -10.88 -3.80 2.07
N SER A 152 -10.57 -4.62 3.08
CA SER A 152 -11.58 -5.41 3.79
C SER A 152 -12.75 -4.54 4.29
N ALA A 153 -12.47 -3.29 4.66
CA ALA A 153 -13.47 -2.36 5.18
C ALA A 153 -13.93 -1.31 4.16
N THR A 154 -13.21 -1.10 3.06
CA THR A 154 -13.38 0.11 2.24
C THR A 154 -13.73 -0.16 0.78
N LEU A 155 -13.45 -1.35 0.25
CA LEU A 155 -13.52 -1.65 -1.19
C LEU A 155 -14.88 -1.34 -1.81
N GLU A 156 -15.96 -1.70 -1.12
CA GLU A 156 -17.34 -1.45 -1.55
C GLU A 156 -17.59 0.06 -1.74
N SER A 157 -17.12 0.90 -0.83
CA SER A 157 -17.30 2.35 -0.92
C SER A 157 -16.37 3.02 -1.95
N ILE A 158 -15.17 2.48 -2.15
CA ILE A 158 -14.20 2.96 -3.15
C ILE A 158 -14.75 2.73 -4.57
N ARG A 159 -15.52 1.64 -4.77
CA ARG A 159 -16.06 1.22 -6.08
C ARG A 159 -14.98 1.27 -7.17
N PRO A 160 -13.96 0.41 -7.08
CA PRO A 160 -12.83 0.45 -8.00
C PRO A 160 -13.17 0.00 -9.43
N GLY A 161 -14.37 -0.56 -9.66
CA GLY A 161 -14.80 -1.04 -10.98
C GLY A 161 -14.22 -2.41 -11.37
N ILE A 162 -13.71 -3.14 -10.39
CA ILE A 162 -13.25 -4.52 -10.50
C ILE A 162 -13.60 -5.25 -9.20
N GLU A 163 -14.04 -6.50 -9.30
CA GLU A 163 -14.28 -7.34 -8.13
C GLU A 163 -12.96 -7.76 -7.48
N TRP A 164 -12.98 -8.00 -6.16
CA TRP A 164 -11.77 -8.32 -5.42
C TRP A 164 -11.06 -9.58 -5.95
N ASP A 165 -11.81 -10.63 -6.27
CA ASP A 165 -11.24 -11.88 -6.77
C ASP A 165 -10.58 -11.71 -8.14
N ASP A 166 -11.18 -10.89 -9.03
CA ASP A 166 -10.59 -10.54 -10.33
C ASP A 166 -9.31 -9.71 -10.16
N TRP A 167 -9.29 -8.79 -9.19
CA TRP A 167 -8.08 -8.03 -8.84
C TRP A 167 -6.95 -8.94 -8.37
N ILE A 168 -7.22 -9.86 -7.44
CA ILE A 168 -6.21 -10.80 -6.93
C ILE A 168 -5.72 -11.74 -8.03
N ASP A 169 -6.59 -12.16 -8.93
CA ASP A 169 -6.21 -12.95 -10.10
C ASP A 169 -5.33 -12.17 -11.07
N ALA A 170 -5.59 -10.87 -11.27
CA ALA A 170 -4.73 -9.98 -12.06
C ALA A 170 -3.35 -9.81 -11.40
N VAL A 171 -3.30 -9.55 -10.09
CA VAL A 171 -2.03 -9.45 -9.33
C VAL A 171 -1.23 -10.75 -9.44
N ARG A 172 -1.88 -11.91 -9.37
CA ARG A 172 -1.21 -13.22 -9.48
C ARG A 172 -0.53 -13.43 -10.84
N ARG A 173 -1.04 -12.78 -11.90
CA ARG A 173 -0.56 -12.91 -13.29
C ARG A 173 0.32 -11.74 -13.74
N ALA A 174 0.59 -10.77 -12.86
CA ALA A 174 1.49 -9.65 -13.15
C ALA A 174 2.93 -10.13 -13.37
N ASP A 175 3.77 -9.25 -13.90
CA ASP A 175 5.19 -9.53 -14.07
C ASP A 175 5.92 -9.51 -12.73
N GLU A 176 6.95 -10.36 -12.58
CA GLU A 176 7.78 -10.40 -11.38
C GLU A 176 8.65 -9.14 -11.28
N SER A 177 8.75 -8.61 -10.06
CA SER A 177 9.60 -7.46 -9.74
C SER A 177 10.69 -7.90 -8.77
N GLU A 178 11.94 -7.53 -9.04
CA GLU A 178 13.02 -7.75 -8.08
C GLU A 178 12.80 -6.95 -6.78
N ILE A 179 12.12 -5.81 -6.87
CA ILE A 179 11.82 -4.91 -5.75
C ILE A 179 10.66 -5.47 -4.92
N HIS A 180 9.53 -5.73 -5.57
CA HIS A 180 8.30 -6.12 -4.87
C HIS A 180 8.20 -7.64 -4.62
N GLY A 181 8.97 -8.46 -5.33
CA GLY A 181 8.96 -9.91 -5.22
C GLY A 181 7.91 -10.59 -6.12
N LYS A 182 7.59 -11.85 -5.81
CA LYS A 182 6.77 -12.67 -6.71
C LYS A 182 5.30 -12.27 -6.71
N PRO A 183 4.66 -12.16 -7.89
CA PRO A 183 3.23 -11.83 -8.04
C PRO A 183 2.31 -12.74 -7.21
N ARG A 184 2.62 -14.05 -7.16
CA ARG A 184 1.86 -15.02 -6.34
C ARG A 184 1.91 -14.74 -4.84
N ASN A 185 3.00 -14.13 -4.35
CA ASN A 185 3.20 -13.78 -2.95
C ASN A 185 2.52 -12.45 -2.63
N LEU A 186 2.61 -11.45 -3.53
CA LEU A 186 1.81 -10.23 -3.47
C LEU A 186 0.31 -10.57 -3.33
N ALA A 187 -0.21 -11.37 -4.26
CA ALA A 187 -1.60 -11.84 -4.25
C ALA A 187 -1.95 -12.61 -2.96
N PHE A 188 -1.05 -13.47 -2.47
CA PHE A 188 -1.27 -14.22 -1.24
C PHE A 188 -1.43 -13.30 -0.02
N TRP A 189 -0.59 -12.27 0.10
CA TRP A 189 -0.60 -11.39 1.27
C TRP A 189 -1.72 -10.36 1.21
N GLN A 190 -2.02 -9.79 0.03
CA GLN A 190 -3.21 -8.96 -0.17
C GLN A 190 -4.48 -9.73 0.22
N GLU A 191 -4.66 -10.94 -0.30
CA GLU A 191 -5.83 -11.79 0.00
C GLU A 191 -5.94 -12.11 1.50
N ARG A 192 -4.80 -12.45 2.11
CA ARG A 192 -4.74 -12.75 3.55
C ARG A 192 -5.15 -11.55 4.40
N GLY A 193 -4.72 -10.35 4.02
CA GLY A 193 -5.12 -9.11 4.67
C GLY A 193 -6.61 -8.80 4.48
N TYR A 194 -7.10 -8.93 3.25
CA TYR A 194 -8.48 -8.64 2.89
C TYR A 194 -9.48 -9.57 3.57
N ARG A 195 -9.30 -10.89 3.44
CA ARG A 195 -10.21 -11.87 4.06
C ARG A 195 -10.06 -11.91 5.57
N GLY A 196 -8.86 -11.65 6.10
CA GLY A 196 -8.59 -11.66 7.53
C GLY A 196 -9.05 -10.39 8.26
N GLY A 197 -9.04 -9.23 7.58
CA GLY A 197 -9.51 -7.95 8.11
C GLY A 197 -8.71 -7.34 9.26
N ALA A 198 -7.65 -8.00 9.71
CA ALA A 198 -6.84 -7.61 10.86
C ALA A 198 -5.34 -7.74 10.60
N THR A 199 -4.56 -6.79 11.14
CA THR A 199 -3.10 -6.73 10.98
C THR A 199 -2.36 -7.93 11.56
N GLY A 200 -2.96 -8.65 12.51
CA GLY A 200 -2.39 -9.89 13.06
C GLY A 200 -2.20 -10.99 12.02
N PHE A 201 -2.93 -10.94 10.88
CA PHE A 201 -2.71 -11.85 9.77
C PHE A 201 -1.50 -11.49 8.91
N CYS A 202 -0.91 -10.31 9.08
CA CYS A 202 0.13 -9.73 8.22
C CYS A 202 1.56 -9.87 8.79
N ASN A 203 1.81 -10.85 9.65
CA ASN A 203 3.16 -11.12 10.14
C ASN A 203 3.98 -11.86 9.08
N THR A 204 4.62 -11.11 8.18
CA THR A 204 5.52 -11.65 7.15
C THR A 204 6.87 -12.02 7.70
N TRP A 205 7.29 -11.47 8.83
CA TRP A 205 8.63 -11.64 9.42
C TRP A 205 8.90 -13.05 9.94
N THR A 206 7.85 -13.75 10.35
CA THR A 206 7.90 -15.15 10.80
C THR A 206 7.48 -16.16 9.72
N ALA A 207 7.05 -15.68 8.55
CA ALA A 207 6.62 -16.54 7.47
C ALA A 207 7.79 -17.28 6.81
N ALA A 208 7.50 -18.46 6.26
CA ALA A 208 8.45 -19.23 5.46
C ALA A 208 8.93 -18.39 4.26
N THR A 209 10.22 -18.47 3.94
CA THR A 209 10.84 -17.70 2.86
C THR A 209 10.15 -17.89 1.50
N SER A 210 9.59 -19.08 1.24
CA SER A 210 8.79 -19.37 0.03
C SER A 210 7.57 -18.45 -0.16
N LYS A 211 7.06 -17.83 0.91
CA LYS A 211 5.90 -16.94 0.93
C LYS A 211 6.27 -15.45 0.86
N VAL A 212 7.55 -15.12 0.81
CA VAL A 212 8.06 -13.75 0.88
C VAL A 212 9.29 -13.56 -0.04
N ARG A 213 9.42 -14.40 -1.07
CA ARG A 213 10.48 -14.33 -2.09
C ARG A 213 9.88 -14.04 -3.46
#